data_AF-A0A495QNY8-F1
#
_entry.id   AF-A0A495QNY8-F1
#
_cell.length_a   1.000
_cell.length_b   1.000
_cell.length_c   1.000
_cell.angle_alpha   90.00
_cell.angle_beta   90.00
_cell.angle_gamma   90.00
#
_symmetry.space_group_name_H-M   'P 1'
#
loop_
_entity.id
_entity.type
_entity.pdbx_description
1 polymer ?
#
loop_
_entity_poly.entity_id
_entity_poly.type
_entity_poly.pdbx_seq_one_letter_code
_entity_poly.pdbx_strand_id
1 'polypeptide(L)'
;MSAHLDALADALAFAGWTCVPRYDEATPLLRVFSPSLPMIGESISVKAGVGGVPWFISSTGDPLRPCHDLRGTCVEVSARLAPLVVDARSPRSGSRRWRDRLFVLTRRRDR
;
A
#
# COMPACT_ATOMS: atom_id res chain seq x y z
N MET A 1 -7.10 3.93 15.49
CA MET A 1 -7.09 3.67 14.02
C MET A 1 -5.66 3.77 13.48
N SER A 2 -5.02 4.94 13.58
CA SER A 2 -3.66 5.16 13.06
C SER A 2 -2.60 4.24 13.68
N ALA A 3 -2.68 3.95 14.99
CA ALA A 3 -1.76 3.00 15.64
C ALA A 3 -1.75 1.58 15.03
N HIS A 4 -2.87 1.09 14.49
CA HIS A 4 -2.90 -0.19 13.77
C HIS A 4 -2.22 -0.08 12.39
N LEU A 5 -2.37 1.07 11.72
CA LEU A 5 -1.70 1.34 10.46
C LEU A 5 -0.20 1.57 10.65
N ASP A 6 0.23 2.17 11.76
CA ASP A 6 1.64 2.31 12.13
C ASP A 6 2.27 0.94 12.36
N ALA A 7 1.64 0.10 13.18
CA ALA A 7 2.12 -1.26 13.43
C ALA A 7 2.18 -2.11 12.16
N LEU A 8 1.22 -1.93 11.24
CA LEU A 8 1.25 -2.58 9.94
C LEU A 8 2.37 -2.01 9.05
N ALA A 9 2.61 -0.70 9.07
CA ALA A 9 3.67 -0.06 8.32
C ALA A 9 5.04 -0.60 8.73
N ASP A 10 5.29 -0.74 10.03
CA ASP A 10 6.54 -1.32 10.55
C ASP A 10 6.71 -2.77 10.09
N ALA A 11 5.66 -3.58 10.19
CA ALA A 11 5.70 -4.98 9.77
C ALA A 11 5.93 -5.14 8.26
N LEU A 12 5.29 -4.30 7.43
CA LEU A 12 5.47 -4.30 5.99
C LEU A 12 6.83 -3.76 5.56
N ALA A 13 7.33 -2.72 6.24
CA ALA A 13 8.67 -2.20 6.03
C ALA A 13 9.74 -3.24 6.35
N PHE A 14 9.57 -3.98 7.45
CA PHE A 14 10.43 -5.13 7.78
C PHE A 14 10.39 -6.22 6.69
N ALA A 15 9.22 -6.44 6.07
CA ALA A 15 9.06 -7.34 4.93
C ALA A 15 9.58 -6.78 3.59
N GLY A 16 10.16 -5.57 3.59
CA GLY A 16 10.79 -4.96 2.40
C GLY A 16 9.85 -4.11 1.53
N TRP A 17 8.64 -3.82 2.00
CA TRP A 17 7.72 -2.91 1.30
C TRP A 17 7.98 -1.45 1.67
N THR A 18 7.76 -0.53 0.73
CA THR A 18 7.78 0.91 1.04
C THR A 18 6.40 1.33 1.53
N CYS A 19 6.33 1.94 2.71
CA CYS A 19 5.07 2.36 3.32
C CYS A 19 5.01 3.89 3.45
N VAL A 20 3.87 4.48 3.10
CA VAL A 20 3.61 5.93 3.20
C VAL A 20 2.29 6.15 3.93
N PRO A 21 2.33 6.60 5.19
CA PRO A 21 1.15 7.03 5.93
C PRO A 21 0.39 8.16 5.23
N ARG A 22 -0.94 8.09 5.26
CA ARG A 22 -1.87 9.14 4.82
C ARG A 22 -2.99 9.28 5.85
N TYR A 23 -2.65 9.84 7.01
CA TYR A 23 -3.56 9.92 8.15
C TYR A 23 -4.38 11.21 8.19
N ASP A 24 -3.95 12.23 7.45
CA ASP A 24 -4.65 13.52 7.34
C ASP A 24 -5.82 13.47 6.33
N GLU A 25 -6.04 12.33 5.67
CA GLU A 25 -7.16 12.14 4.76
C GLU A 25 -8.47 11.86 5.53
N ALA A 26 -9.63 12.14 4.91
CA ALA A 26 -10.95 11.90 5.52
C ALA A 26 -11.15 10.45 5.99
N THR A 27 -10.45 9.50 5.39
CA THR A 27 -10.28 8.15 5.91
C THR A 27 -8.78 7.86 6.02
N PRO A 28 -8.22 7.73 7.22
CA PRO A 28 -6.82 7.39 7.41
C PRO A 28 -6.47 6.08 6.71
N LEU A 29 -5.40 6.10 5.91
CA LEU A 29 -4.91 4.93 5.20
C LEU A 29 -3.38 4.86 5.17
N LEU A 30 -2.88 3.67 4.87
CA LEU A 30 -1.48 3.38 4.60
C LEU A 30 -1.32 3.02 3.12
N ARG A 31 -0.45 3.72 2.40
CA ARG A 31 -0.06 3.29 1.05
C ARG A 31 1.17 2.40 1.11
N VAL A 32 1.13 1.29 0.41
CA VAL A 32 2.17 0.26 0.39
C VAL A 32 2.62 0.08 -1.05
N PHE A 33 3.92 0.13 -1.32
CA PHE A 33 4.46 0.06 -2.69
C PHE A 33 5.65 -0.89 -2.79
N SER A 34 5.82 -1.49 -3.97
CA SER A 34 7.06 -2.17 -4.29
C SER A 34 8.21 -1.15 -4.34
N PRO A 35 9.32 -1.36 -3.59
CA PRO A 35 10.46 -0.43 -3.63
C PRO A 35 11.10 -0.35 -5.02
N SER A 36 11.03 -1.44 -5.77
CA SER A 36 11.59 -1.53 -7.13
C SER A 36 10.68 -1.03 -8.24
N LEU A 37 9.37 -0.96 -7.98
CA LEU A 37 8.36 -0.54 -8.94
C LEU A 37 7.29 0.27 -8.18
N PRO A 38 7.56 1.54 -7.84
CA PRO A 38 6.67 2.34 -6.98
C PRO A 38 5.25 2.56 -7.54
N MET A 39 5.04 2.26 -8.83
CA MET A 39 3.72 2.27 -9.47
C MET A 39 2.82 1.08 -9.09
N ILE A 40 3.40 0.01 -8.53
CA ILE A 40 2.67 -1.16 -8.03
C ILE A 40 2.56 -1.05 -6.51
N GLY A 41 1.33 -1.06 -6.02
CA GLY A 41 1.05 -0.90 -4.60
C GLY A 41 -0.41 -1.14 -4.24
N GLU A 42 -0.72 -0.94 -2.96
CA GLU A 42 -2.04 -1.11 -2.35
C GLU A 42 -2.30 0.05 -1.38
N SER A 43 -3.57 0.40 -1.18
CA SER A 43 -3.97 1.30 -0.10
C SER A 43 -4.75 0.51 0.93
N ILE A 44 -4.34 0.61 2.19
CA ILE A 44 -4.92 -0.15 3.30
C ILE A 44 -5.53 0.82 4.30
N SER A 45 -6.80 0.65 4.62
CA SER A 45 -7.48 1.39 5.67
C SER A 45 -7.89 0.46 6.81
N VAL A 46 -8.41 1.04 7.90
CA VAL A 46 -9.02 0.25 8.99
C VAL A 46 -10.50 0.56 9.05
N LYS A 47 -11.34 -0.46 9.27
CA LYS A 47 -12.76 -0.28 9.57
C LYS A 47 -13.17 -1.22 10.71
N ALA A 48 -14.25 -0.85 11.41
CA ALA A 48 -14.88 -1.77 12.35
C ALA A 48 -15.55 -2.91 11.58
N GLY A 49 -15.24 -4.14 11.94
CA GLY A 49 -15.93 -5.34 11.48
C GLY A 49 -17.08 -5.73 12.41
N VAL A 50 -17.63 -6.93 12.18
CA VAL A 50 -18.69 -7.50 13.03
C VAL A 50 -18.21 -7.59 14.48
N GLY A 51 -19.05 -7.12 15.42
CA GLY A 51 -18.71 -7.09 16.84
C GLY A 51 -17.71 -5.99 17.24
N GLY A 52 -17.42 -5.03 16.35
CA GLY A 52 -16.52 -3.90 16.65
C GLY A 52 -15.03 -4.23 16.58
N VAL A 53 -14.67 -5.48 16.22
CA VAL A 53 -13.27 -5.86 16.00
C VAL A 53 -12.72 -5.04 14.83
N PRO A 54 -11.57 -4.36 14.96
CA PRO A 54 -10.99 -3.61 13.85
C PRO A 54 -10.37 -4.54 12.81
N TRP A 55 -10.57 -4.23 11.52
CA TRP A 55 -10.05 -4.99 10.38
C TRP A 55 -9.25 -4.08 9.44
N PHE A 56 -8.19 -4.62 8.87
CA PHE A 56 -7.53 -4.02 7.71
C PHE A 56 -8.36 -4.28 6.45
N ILE A 57 -8.53 -3.25 5.64
CA ILE A 57 -9.37 -3.24 4.44
C ILE A 57 -8.54 -2.79 3.25
N SER A 58 -8.56 -3.53 2.13
CA SER A 58 -7.86 -3.15 0.89
C SER A 58 -8.55 -1.98 0.17
N SER A 59 -7.89 -1.43 -0.85
CA SER A 59 -8.47 -0.36 -1.68
C SER A 59 -9.74 -0.78 -2.40
N THR A 60 -9.91 -2.09 -2.66
CA THR A 60 -11.13 -2.69 -3.21
C THR A 60 -12.31 -2.69 -2.24
N GLY A 61 -12.06 -2.44 -0.95
CA GLY A 61 -13.07 -2.53 0.11
C GLY A 61 -13.16 -3.92 0.76
N ASP A 62 -12.39 -4.89 0.27
CA ASP A 62 -12.40 -6.25 0.84
C ASP A 62 -11.68 -6.30 2.19
N PRO A 63 -12.22 -7.05 3.17
CA PRO A 63 -11.51 -7.31 4.40
C PRO A 63 -10.27 -8.16 4.11
N LEU A 64 -9.12 -7.72 4.63
CA LEU A 64 -7.91 -8.51 4.67
C LEU A 64 -7.99 -9.44 5.89
N ARG A 65 -7.70 -8.88 7.07
CA ARG A 65 -7.65 -9.60 8.35
C ARG A 65 -7.93 -8.67 9.54
N PRO A 66 -8.27 -9.21 10.72
CA PRO A 66 -8.34 -8.43 11.95
C PRO A 66 -7.02 -7.73 12.25
N CYS A 67 -7.06 -6.53 12.83
CA CYS A 67 -5.85 -5.71 13.05
C CYS A 67 -4.82 -6.31 14.01
N HIS A 68 -5.18 -7.33 14.79
CA HIS A 68 -4.24 -8.05 15.65
C HIS A 68 -3.41 -9.10 14.89
N ASP A 69 -3.81 -9.50 13.67
CA ASP A 69 -3.07 -10.43 12.82
C ASP A 69 -2.17 -9.69 11.82
N LEU A 70 -1.15 -8.99 12.33
CA LEU A 70 -0.19 -8.25 11.50
C LEU A 70 0.57 -9.17 10.54
N ARG A 71 1.02 -10.33 11.03
CA ARG A 71 1.79 -11.30 10.24
C ARG A 71 0.97 -11.84 9.08
N GLY A 72 -0.27 -12.26 9.35
CA GLY A 72 -1.18 -12.74 8.32
C GLY A 72 -1.52 -11.66 7.31
N THR A 73 -1.73 -10.42 7.76
CA THR A 73 -1.96 -9.28 6.87
C THR A 73 -0.77 -9.04 5.95
N CYS A 74 0.46 -9.08 6.47
CA CYS A 74 1.67 -8.91 5.65
C CYS A 74 1.81 -10.00 4.57
N VAL A 75 1.52 -11.26 4.92
CA VAL A 75 1.52 -12.38 3.97
C VAL A 75 0.49 -12.15 2.87
N GLU A 76 -0.71 -11.73 3.24
CA GLU A 76 -1.79 -11.52 2.29
C GLU A 76 -1.53 -10.35 1.34
N VAL A 77 -1.06 -9.20 1.87
CA VAL A 77 -0.63 -8.05 1.05
C VAL A 77 0.49 -8.46 0.09
N SER A 78 1.48 -9.20 0.57
CA SER A 78 2.58 -9.68 -0.26
C SER A 78 2.11 -10.63 -1.35
N ALA A 79 1.18 -11.55 -1.04
CA ALA A 79 0.62 -12.49 -2.00
C ALA A 79 -0.19 -11.78 -3.10
N ARG A 80 -0.88 -10.68 -2.78
CA ARG A 80 -1.62 -9.86 -3.74
C ARG A 80 -0.67 -9.07 -4.67
N LEU A 81 0.38 -8.46 -4.10
CA LEU A 81 1.24 -7.54 -4.85
C LEU A 81 2.40 -8.22 -5.58
N ALA A 82 2.99 -9.30 -5.04
CA ALA A 82 4.18 -9.93 -5.62
C ALA A 82 4.00 -10.40 -7.07
N PRO A 83 2.87 -11.03 -7.47
CA PRO A 83 2.66 -11.43 -8.86
C PRO A 83 2.65 -10.23 -9.82
N LEU A 84 2.06 -9.11 -9.41
CA LEU A 84 2.01 -7.87 -10.21
C LEU A 84 3.40 -7.26 -10.40
N VAL A 85 4.24 -7.31 -9.37
CA VAL A 85 5.65 -6.86 -9.44
C VAL A 85 6.44 -7.76 -10.39
N VAL A 86 6.26 -9.08 -10.32
CA VAL A 86 6.95 -10.04 -11.19
C VAL A 86 6.53 -9.85 -12.65
N ASP A 87 5.23 -9.74 -12.91
CA ASP A 87 4.70 -9.54 -14.26
C ASP A 87 5.20 -8.21 -14.86
N ALA A 88 5.14 -7.12 -14.10
CA ALA A 88 5.62 -5.81 -14.55
C ALA A 88 7.12 -5.80 -14.88
N ARG A 89 7.94 -6.58 -14.17
CA ARG A 89 9.39 -6.74 -14.47
C ARG A 89 9.68 -7.64 -15.67
N SER A 90 8.72 -8.43 -16.13
CA SER A 90 8.94 -9.31 -17.28
C SER A 90 9.17 -8.47 -18.54
N PRO A 91 10.21 -8.73 -19.35
CA PRO A 91 10.46 -7.98 -20.59
C PRO A 91 9.31 -8.10 -21.61
N ARG A 92 8.37 -9.03 -21.40
CA ARG A 92 7.13 -9.18 -22.19
C ARG A 92 6.04 -8.16 -21.83
N SER A 93 6.14 -7.46 -20.71
CA SER A 93 5.21 -6.40 -20.30
C SER A 93 5.34 -5.13 -21.16
N GLY A 94 6.38 -5.07 -22.01
CA GLY A 94 6.61 -4.02 -22.99
C GLY A 94 5.63 -4.04 -24.16
N SER A 95 4.36 -3.67 -23.94
CA SER A 95 3.50 -3.07 -24.98
C SER A 95 2.23 -2.39 -24.45
N ARG A 96 2.32 -1.48 -23.47
CA ARG A 96 1.44 -0.29 -23.44
C ARG A 96 2.24 0.96 -23.07
N ARG A 97 2.55 1.73 -24.12
CA ARG A 97 3.23 3.01 -24.13
C ARG A 97 2.45 4.06 -23.31
N TRP A 98 2.75 4.18 -22.01
CA TRP A 98 2.33 5.29 -21.14
C TRP A 98 3.42 6.35 -20.96
N ARG A 99 4.26 6.53 -21.99
CA ARG A 99 5.09 7.74 -22.10
C ARG A 99 4.30 8.77 -22.87
N ASP A 100 3.53 9.56 -22.12
CA ASP A 100 3.48 11.02 -22.24
C ASP A 100 2.44 11.54 -21.25
N ARG A 101 2.91 11.95 -20.05
CA ARG A 101 2.48 13.19 -19.36
C ARG A 101 3.21 13.36 -18.01
N LEU A 102 4.22 14.22 -18.08
CA LEU A 102 4.53 15.29 -17.12
C LEU A 102 4.96 14.91 -15.69
N PHE A 103 6.26 14.66 -15.56
CA PHE A 103 7.02 15.15 -14.41
C PHE A 103 7.27 16.66 -14.58
N VAL A 104 6.47 17.50 -13.94
CA VAL A 104 6.91 18.85 -13.54
C VAL A 104 6.23 19.20 -12.22
N LEU A 105 6.93 19.04 -11.10
CA LEU A 105 6.81 19.98 -10.00
C LEU A 105 8.22 20.28 -9.49
N THR A 106 8.71 21.40 -9.99
CA THR A 106 9.97 22.06 -9.64
C THR A 106 10.00 22.47 -8.17
N ARG A 107 11.13 22.19 -7.51
CA ARG A 107 11.62 22.92 -6.34
C ARG A 107 11.59 24.43 -6.61
N ARG A 108 11.08 25.23 -5.66
CA ARG A 108 11.60 26.51 -5.12
C ARG A 108 10.86 26.73 -3.80
N ARG A 109 11.46 26.77 -2.59
CA ARG A 109 12.36 27.77 -1.98
C ARG A 109 11.93 29.22 -2.24
N ASP A 110 11.19 29.77 -1.28
CA ASP A 110 11.05 31.17 -0.89
C ASP A 110 11.00 31.13 0.65
N ARG A 111 11.59 32.01 1.44
CA ARG A 111 12.64 33.01 1.27
C ARG A 111 13.19 33.26 2.68
#